data_AF-A0A2E0FAA9-F1
#
_entry.id   AF-A0A2E0FAA9-F1
#
_cell.length_a   1.000
_cell.length_b   1.000
_cell.length_c   1.000
_cell.angle_alpha   90.00
_cell.angle_beta   90.00
_cell.angle_gamma   90.00
#
_symmetry.space_group_name_H-M   'P 1'
#
loop_
_entity.id
_entity.type
_entity.pdbx_description
1 polymer ?
#
loop_
_entity_poly.entity_id
_entity_poly.type
_entity_poly.pdbx_seq_one_letter_code
_entity_poly.pdbx_strand_id
1 'polypeptide(L)'
;MTKTILILGAGKSALNLISYLADNSQKLEIEIKLISDKTPEYINEIKNIKFLKIDISDITQISRQINGAFIVVSLLPPSLHYKVALMCLEYSVNMITASYLDDNIKSLDKKFKKKSCFLFMEMGLDPGIDHLSAKKVIDNLNKKGKIMSFESYTGGLMKKDDKNPWGYKFTWNPMNVIKAGLEGANYLKNGDLINIPYEKVFSDLKKIHLSKSKTYEGYPNRDSLK
;
A
#
# COMPACT_ATOMS: atom_id res chain seq x y z
N MET A 1 27.28 -11.31 -7.11
CA MET A 1 26.49 -10.47 -8.04
C MET A 1 25.62 -9.56 -7.20
N THR A 2 25.78 -8.24 -7.36
CA THR A 2 24.97 -7.23 -6.67
C THR A 2 23.52 -7.36 -7.09
N LYS A 3 22.57 -7.34 -6.15
CA LYS A 3 21.15 -7.53 -6.46
C LYS A 3 20.50 -6.19 -6.81
N THR A 4 19.86 -6.08 -7.96
CA THR A 4 19.14 -4.85 -8.34
C THR A 4 17.70 -4.86 -7.82
N ILE A 5 17.31 -3.83 -7.06
CA ILE A 5 15.92 -3.50 -6.73
C ILE A 5 15.42 -2.48 -7.76
N LEU A 6 14.40 -2.85 -8.52
CA LEU A 6 13.74 -1.96 -9.47
C LEU A 6 12.47 -1.38 -8.85
N ILE A 7 12.41 -0.05 -8.72
CA ILE A 7 11.27 0.67 -8.16
C ILE A 7 10.54 1.36 -9.31
N LEU A 8 9.25 1.08 -9.46
CA LEU A 8 8.38 1.69 -10.46
C LEU A 8 7.45 2.70 -9.77
N GLY A 9 7.55 3.98 -10.17
CA GLY A 9 6.80 5.08 -9.59
C GLY A 9 7.61 5.86 -8.56
N ALA A 10 7.65 7.19 -8.73
CA ALA A 10 8.39 8.12 -7.90
C ALA A 10 7.46 9.13 -7.17
N GLY A 11 6.28 8.66 -6.76
CA GLY A 11 5.35 9.47 -5.98
C GLY A 11 5.88 9.78 -4.58
N LYS A 12 5.19 10.66 -3.86
CA LYS A 12 5.59 11.10 -2.50
C LYS A 12 5.86 9.95 -1.53
N SER A 13 5.08 8.87 -1.59
CA SER A 13 5.25 7.69 -0.73
C SER A 13 6.51 6.88 -1.04
N ALA A 14 7.07 7.00 -2.25
CA ALA A 14 8.27 6.27 -2.65
C ALA A 14 9.53 6.80 -1.97
N LEU A 15 9.57 8.09 -1.63
CA LEU A 15 10.73 8.76 -1.02
C LEU A 15 11.28 7.98 0.18
N ASN A 16 10.44 7.66 1.16
CA ASN A 16 10.88 6.98 2.38
C ASN A 16 11.50 5.60 2.09
N LEU A 17 10.92 4.82 1.18
CA LEU A 17 11.48 3.54 0.77
C LEU A 17 12.82 3.72 0.05
N ILE A 18 12.87 4.65 -0.91
CA ILE A 18 14.07 4.89 -1.72
C ILE A 18 15.21 5.36 -0.82
N SER A 19 14.98 6.33 0.08
CA SER A 19 15.97 6.80 1.05
C SER A 19 16.46 5.67 1.94
N TYR A 20 15.55 4.88 2.53
CA TYR A 20 15.93 3.75 3.37
C TYR A 20 16.82 2.75 2.62
N LEU A 21 16.45 2.37 1.39
CA LEU A 21 17.24 1.44 0.59
C LEU A 21 18.58 2.05 0.20
N ALA A 22 18.61 3.33 -0.18
CA ALA A 22 19.82 4.04 -0.58
C ALA A 22 20.85 4.11 0.56
N ASP A 23 20.39 4.45 1.77
CA ASP A 23 21.20 4.52 2.98
C ASP A 23 21.77 3.16 3.38
N ASN A 24 21.05 2.07 3.06
CA ASN A 24 21.45 0.70 3.38
C ASN A 24 22.06 -0.06 2.19
N SER A 25 22.23 0.58 1.03
CA SER A 25 22.57 -0.09 -0.24
C SER A 25 23.89 -0.86 -0.17
N GLN A 26 24.93 -0.25 0.41
CA GLN A 26 26.24 -0.87 0.58
C GLN A 26 26.17 -2.08 1.53
N LYS A 27 25.49 -1.93 2.67
CA LYS A 27 25.35 -2.99 3.68
C LYS A 27 24.56 -4.19 3.15
N LEU A 28 23.55 -3.92 2.32
CA LEU A 28 22.68 -4.94 1.74
C LEU A 28 23.22 -5.51 0.41
N GLU A 29 24.32 -4.96 -0.11
CA GLU A 29 24.88 -5.32 -1.42
C GLU A 29 23.84 -5.23 -2.56
N ILE A 30 23.09 -4.12 -2.57
CA ILE A 30 22.02 -3.85 -3.55
C ILE A 30 22.31 -2.62 -4.40
N GLU A 31 21.80 -2.66 -5.63
CA GLU A 31 21.67 -1.50 -6.50
C GLU A 31 20.21 -1.09 -6.61
N ILE A 32 19.94 0.22 -6.67
CA ILE A 32 18.57 0.73 -6.76
C ILE A 32 18.39 1.41 -8.11
N LYS A 33 17.39 0.95 -8.88
CA LYS A 33 16.93 1.61 -10.10
C LYS A 33 15.54 2.18 -9.88
N LEU A 34 15.35 3.46 -10.11
CA LEU A 34 14.05 4.13 -10.02
C LEU A 34 13.56 4.50 -11.42
N ILE A 35 12.33 4.12 -11.74
CA ILE A 35 11.65 4.48 -12.99
C ILE A 35 10.43 5.34 -12.70
N SER A 36 10.30 6.42 -13.46
CA SER A 36 9.12 7.30 -13.46
C SER A 36 9.03 8.04 -14.79
N ASP A 37 7.82 8.40 -15.22
CA ASP A 37 7.55 9.25 -16.38
C ASP A 37 7.98 10.71 -16.12
N LYS A 38 8.07 11.09 -14.85
CA LYS A 38 8.49 12.42 -14.38
C LYS A 38 9.68 12.31 -13.43
N THR A 39 10.58 13.28 -13.52
CA THR A 39 11.69 13.43 -12.57
C THR A 39 11.14 13.88 -11.22
N PRO A 40 11.32 13.12 -10.14
CA PRO A 40 10.85 13.55 -8.83
C PRO A 40 11.77 14.64 -8.26
N GLU A 41 11.20 15.60 -7.54
CA GLU A 41 11.94 16.75 -6.98
C GLU A 41 13.07 16.31 -6.03
N TYR A 42 12.82 15.25 -5.26
CA TYR A 42 13.76 14.70 -4.28
C TYR A 42 14.95 13.93 -4.90
N ILE A 43 15.02 13.75 -6.23
CA ILE A 43 15.98 12.83 -6.84
C ILE A 43 17.44 13.22 -6.56
N ASN A 44 17.72 14.52 -6.51
CA ASN A 44 19.07 15.05 -6.33
C ASN A 44 19.55 14.95 -4.87
N GLU A 45 18.62 14.73 -3.93
CA GLU A 45 18.93 14.61 -2.51
C GLU A 45 19.36 13.18 -2.14
N ILE A 46 19.04 12.20 -2.99
CA ILE A 46 19.30 10.79 -2.74
C ILE A 46 20.51 10.32 -3.53
N LYS A 47 21.53 9.82 -2.83
CA LYS A 47 22.72 9.20 -3.43
C LYS A 47 22.50 7.71 -3.68
N ASN A 48 23.38 7.07 -4.45
CA ASN A 48 23.38 5.61 -4.67
C ASN A 48 22.10 5.07 -5.34
N ILE A 49 21.44 5.88 -6.17
CA ILE A 49 20.29 5.48 -6.97
C ILE A 49 20.54 5.77 -8.45
N LYS A 50 20.01 4.91 -9.33
CA LYS A 50 20.00 5.14 -10.77
C LYS A 50 18.59 5.50 -11.22
N PHE A 51 18.37 6.75 -11.59
CA PHE A 51 17.09 7.20 -12.14
C PHE A 51 17.01 6.98 -13.65
N LEU A 52 15.87 6.50 -14.13
CA LEU A 52 15.54 6.39 -15.55
C LEU A 52 14.15 7.02 -15.78
N LYS A 53 14.09 8.02 -16.66
CA LYS A 53 12.84 8.65 -17.05
C LYS A 53 12.18 7.84 -18.17
N ILE A 54 11.25 6.96 -17.82
CA ILE A 54 10.59 6.03 -18.74
C ILE A 54 9.10 5.99 -18.38
N ASP A 55 8.24 6.12 -19.40
CA ASP A 55 6.80 5.91 -19.25
C ASP A 55 6.50 4.41 -19.14
N ILE A 56 5.61 4.02 -18.23
CA ILE A 56 5.23 2.63 -18.02
C ILE A 56 4.59 1.97 -19.26
N SER A 57 4.08 2.77 -20.19
CA SER A 57 3.55 2.32 -21.49
C SER A 57 4.64 1.89 -22.47
N ASP A 58 5.92 2.24 -22.25
CA ASP A 58 7.06 1.69 -22.99
C ASP A 58 7.41 0.29 -22.47
N ILE A 59 6.56 -0.67 -22.85
CA ILE A 59 6.66 -2.07 -22.41
C ILE A 59 8.03 -2.67 -22.75
N THR A 60 8.64 -2.29 -23.87
CA THR A 60 9.95 -2.79 -24.30
C THR A 60 11.04 -2.39 -23.30
N GLN A 61 11.11 -1.09 -22.95
CA GLN A 61 12.09 -0.63 -21.98
C GLN A 61 11.81 -1.17 -20.58
N ILE A 62 10.55 -1.19 -20.15
CA ILE A 62 10.17 -1.69 -18.82
C ILE A 62 10.51 -3.18 -18.68
N SER A 63 10.17 -4.01 -19.68
CA SER A 63 10.49 -5.44 -19.69
C SER A 63 11.99 -5.70 -19.59
N ARG A 64 12.80 -4.91 -20.32
CA ARG A 64 14.26 -4.98 -20.23
C ARG A 64 14.78 -4.67 -18.82
N GLN A 65 14.19 -3.69 -18.13
CA GLN A 65 14.60 -3.36 -16.76
C GLN A 65 14.13 -4.43 -15.76
N ILE A 66 12.93 -4.99 -15.94
CA ILE A 66 12.40 -6.07 -15.09
C ILE A 66 13.27 -7.32 -15.22
N ASN A 67 13.61 -7.76 -16.43
CA ASN A 67 14.42 -8.98 -16.65
C ASN A 67 15.79 -8.93 -15.95
N GLY A 68 16.36 -7.74 -15.78
CA GLY A 68 17.63 -7.54 -15.06
C GLY A 68 17.49 -7.28 -13.56
N ALA A 69 16.27 -7.34 -13.00
CA ALA A 69 16.03 -7.03 -11.59
C ALA A 69 15.98 -8.30 -10.74
N PHE A 70 16.44 -8.19 -9.49
CA PHE A 70 16.23 -9.22 -8.47
C PHE A 70 14.82 -9.18 -7.91
N ILE A 71 14.28 -7.97 -7.72
CA ILE A 71 12.93 -7.73 -7.25
C ILE A 71 12.39 -6.41 -7.80
N VAL A 72 11.10 -6.38 -8.10
CA VAL A 72 10.37 -5.19 -8.53
C VAL A 72 9.49 -4.70 -7.40
N VAL A 73 9.58 -3.42 -7.06
CA VAL A 73 8.66 -2.73 -6.15
C VAL A 73 7.77 -1.81 -6.99
N SER A 74 6.48 -2.13 -7.10
CA SER A 74 5.51 -1.30 -7.83
C SER A 74 4.81 -0.34 -6.89
N LEU A 75 5.08 0.95 -7.03
CA LEU A 75 4.41 2.07 -6.35
C LEU A 75 3.55 2.88 -7.33
N LEU A 76 3.12 2.23 -8.41
CA LEU A 76 2.23 2.76 -9.43
C LEU A 76 0.76 2.75 -8.98
N PRO A 77 -0.14 3.43 -9.70
CA PRO A 77 -1.58 3.25 -9.54
C PRO A 77 -2.03 1.79 -9.60
N PRO A 78 -3.04 1.37 -8.80
CA PRO A 78 -3.49 -0.02 -8.72
C PRO A 78 -3.83 -0.68 -10.07
N SER A 79 -4.40 0.08 -11.01
CA SER A 79 -4.78 -0.41 -12.33
C SER A 79 -3.61 -0.91 -13.19
N LEU A 80 -2.36 -0.58 -12.83
CA LEU A 80 -1.17 -0.98 -13.57
C LEU A 80 -0.48 -2.22 -13.00
N HIS A 81 -0.79 -2.62 -11.77
CA HIS A 81 -0.07 -3.71 -11.09
C HIS A 81 -0.19 -5.04 -11.81
N TYR A 82 -1.35 -5.35 -12.39
CA TYR A 82 -1.54 -6.60 -13.12
C TYR A 82 -0.59 -6.71 -14.33
N LYS A 83 -0.43 -5.62 -15.09
CA LYS A 83 0.50 -5.60 -16.24
C LYS A 83 1.95 -5.80 -15.80
N VAL A 84 2.35 -5.15 -14.70
CA VAL A 84 3.69 -5.33 -14.12
C VAL A 84 3.89 -6.76 -13.63
N ALA A 85 2.89 -7.34 -12.96
CA ALA A 85 2.93 -8.70 -12.46
C ALA A 85 3.07 -9.73 -13.59
N LEU A 86 2.43 -9.52 -14.74
CA LEU A 86 2.61 -10.37 -15.93
C LEU A 86 4.05 -10.33 -16.45
N MET A 87 4.66 -9.15 -16.54
CA MET A 87 6.07 -9.01 -16.96
C MET A 87 7.02 -9.65 -15.94
N CYS A 88 6.80 -9.43 -14.65
CA CYS A 88 7.58 -10.08 -13.59
C CYS A 88 7.45 -11.60 -13.67
N LEU A 89 6.24 -12.11 -13.90
CA LEU A 89 5.99 -13.52 -14.09
C LEU A 89 6.71 -14.05 -15.34
N GLU A 90 6.71 -13.33 -16.46
CA GLU A 90 7.41 -13.72 -17.70
C GLU A 90 8.91 -13.96 -17.43
N TYR A 91 9.56 -13.01 -16.78
CA TYR A 91 11.00 -13.06 -16.49
C TYR A 91 11.37 -13.79 -15.19
N SER A 92 10.39 -14.34 -14.46
CA SER A 92 10.59 -15.03 -13.18
C SER A 92 11.25 -14.12 -12.13
N VAL A 93 10.71 -12.91 -11.99
CA VAL A 93 11.18 -11.87 -11.07
C VAL A 93 10.16 -11.69 -9.94
N ASN A 94 10.66 -11.53 -8.72
CA ASN A 94 9.80 -11.28 -7.55
C ASN A 94 9.19 -9.88 -7.62
N MET A 95 7.99 -9.71 -7.05
CA MET A 95 7.32 -8.42 -7.03
C MET A 95 6.72 -8.11 -5.64
N ILE A 96 6.79 -6.84 -5.24
CA ILE A 96 6.16 -6.30 -4.03
C ILE A 96 5.37 -5.03 -4.38
N THR A 97 4.24 -4.83 -3.73
CA THR A 97 3.49 -3.56 -3.75
C THR A 97 2.71 -3.32 -2.46
N ALA A 98 2.28 -2.07 -2.25
CA ALA A 98 1.51 -1.62 -1.10
C ALA A 98 0.01 -1.42 -1.42
N SER A 99 -0.50 -2.04 -2.48
CA SER A 99 -1.91 -1.95 -2.90
C SER A 99 -2.69 -3.21 -2.52
N TYR A 100 -4.02 -3.07 -2.41
CA TYR A 100 -4.95 -4.18 -2.19
C TYR A 100 -4.80 -5.28 -3.25
N LEU A 101 -5.03 -6.51 -2.82
CA LEU A 101 -5.07 -7.69 -3.67
C LEU A 101 -6.42 -7.81 -4.40
N ASP A 102 -6.39 -7.81 -5.73
CA ASP A 102 -7.57 -8.06 -6.58
C ASP A 102 -7.59 -9.48 -7.18
N ASP A 103 -8.73 -9.87 -7.76
CA ASP A 103 -8.93 -11.22 -8.31
C ASP A 103 -8.07 -11.52 -9.54
N ASN A 104 -7.70 -10.50 -10.32
CA ASN A 104 -6.78 -10.68 -11.45
C ASN A 104 -5.39 -11.06 -10.94
N ILE A 105 -4.89 -10.36 -9.92
CA ILE A 105 -3.62 -10.68 -9.28
C ILE A 105 -3.68 -12.05 -8.60
N LYS A 106 -4.75 -12.37 -7.86
CA LYS A 106 -4.93 -13.70 -7.23
C LYS A 106 -4.82 -14.84 -8.24
N SER A 107 -5.32 -14.64 -9.46
CA SER A 107 -5.24 -15.65 -10.52
C SER A 107 -3.81 -16.04 -10.92
N LEU A 108 -2.80 -15.22 -10.57
CA LEU A 108 -1.39 -15.44 -10.90
C LEU A 108 -0.65 -16.29 -9.86
N ASP A 109 -1.22 -16.53 -8.66
CA ASP A 109 -0.54 -17.18 -7.54
C ASP A 109 0.13 -18.52 -7.92
N LYS A 110 -0.62 -19.43 -8.55
CA LYS A 110 -0.10 -20.73 -8.99
C LYS A 110 1.04 -20.59 -10.00
N LYS A 111 1.00 -19.57 -10.86
CA LYS A 111 2.03 -19.33 -11.89
C LYS A 111 3.32 -18.80 -11.26
N PHE A 112 3.23 -17.87 -10.30
CA PHE A 112 4.39 -17.37 -9.55
C PHE A 112 5.07 -18.50 -8.77
N LYS A 113 4.28 -19.31 -8.03
CA LYS A 113 4.79 -20.48 -7.29
C LYS A 113 5.49 -21.49 -8.20
N LYS A 114 4.93 -21.78 -9.38
CA LYS A 114 5.55 -22.69 -10.36
C LYS A 114 6.92 -22.19 -10.85
N LYS A 115 7.13 -20.88 -10.87
CA LYS A 115 8.42 -20.25 -11.23
C LYS A 115 9.35 -20.02 -10.04
N SER A 116 8.98 -20.49 -8.84
CA SER A 116 9.72 -20.22 -7.60
C SER A 116 9.90 -18.73 -7.30
N CYS A 117 8.92 -17.92 -7.71
CA CYS A 117 8.86 -16.49 -7.44
C CYS A 117 7.71 -16.18 -6.48
N PHE A 118 7.75 -15.01 -5.86
CA PHE A 118 6.66 -14.48 -5.05
C PHE A 118 6.14 -13.14 -5.58
N LEU A 119 4.87 -12.88 -5.26
CA LEU A 119 4.21 -11.60 -5.42
C LEU A 119 3.55 -11.24 -4.10
N PHE A 120 4.06 -10.21 -3.43
CA PHE A 120 3.46 -9.69 -2.20
C PHE A 120 2.72 -8.40 -2.47
N MET A 121 1.42 -8.44 -2.22
CA MET A 121 0.54 -7.26 -2.19
C MET A 121 0.46 -6.74 -0.76
N GLU A 122 -0.23 -5.62 -0.56
CA GLU A 122 -0.64 -5.16 0.78
C GLU A 122 0.53 -4.95 1.78
N MET A 123 1.68 -4.50 1.28
CA MET A 123 2.87 -4.19 2.11
C MET A 123 2.97 -2.70 2.46
N GLY A 124 1.85 -2.09 2.88
CA GLY A 124 1.73 -0.67 3.20
C GLY A 124 1.41 -0.39 4.67
N LEU A 125 0.68 0.69 4.92
CA LEU A 125 0.13 1.03 6.24
C LEU A 125 -1.23 0.38 6.43
N ASP A 126 -2.15 0.70 5.53
CA ASP A 126 -3.51 0.15 5.40
C ASP A 126 -3.77 0.08 3.88
N PRO A 127 -3.62 -1.10 3.25
CA PRO A 127 -3.36 -2.40 3.88
C PRO A 127 -1.85 -2.68 4.10
N GLY A 128 -1.50 -3.32 5.22
CA GLY A 128 -0.18 -3.84 5.58
C GLY A 128 0.11 -3.90 7.08
N ILE A 129 0.55 -2.81 7.69
CA ILE A 129 0.87 -2.77 9.13
C ILE A 129 -0.36 -3.12 9.98
N ASP A 130 -1.55 -2.71 9.55
CA ASP A 130 -2.82 -3.11 10.14
C ASP A 130 -2.99 -4.64 10.14
N HIS A 131 -2.71 -5.33 9.04
CA HIS A 131 -2.75 -6.80 8.95
C HIS A 131 -1.76 -7.45 9.92
N LEU A 132 -0.50 -6.99 9.92
CA LEU A 132 0.56 -7.57 10.74
C LEU A 132 0.28 -7.38 12.24
N SER A 133 -0.20 -6.20 12.63
CA SER A 133 -0.53 -5.89 14.02
C SER A 133 -1.79 -6.64 14.48
N ALA A 134 -2.84 -6.67 13.66
CA ALA A 134 -4.06 -7.43 13.94
C ALA A 134 -3.77 -8.92 14.11
N LYS A 135 -3.06 -9.53 13.15
CA LYS A 135 -2.74 -10.97 13.17
C LYS A 135 -1.95 -11.35 14.41
N LYS A 136 -0.96 -10.54 14.81
CA LYS A 136 -0.18 -10.77 16.04
C LYS A 136 -1.07 -10.78 17.29
N VAL A 137 -2.02 -9.85 17.40
CA VAL A 137 -2.95 -9.80 18.53
C VAL A 137 -3.91 -11.00 18.49
N ILE A 138 -4.49 -11.28 17.32
CA ILE A 138 -5.42 -12.39 17.11
C ILE A 138 -4.79 -13.73 17.49
N ASP A 139 -3.57 -14.01 17.02
CA ASP A 139 -2.87 -15.27 17.30
C ASP A 139 -2.56 -15.44 18.79
N ASN A 140 -2.27 -14.35 19.48
CA ASN A 140 -2.01 -14.40 20.92
C ASN A 140 -3.30 -14.62 21.72
N LEU A 141 -4.42 -14.03 21.30
CA LEU A 141 -5.72 -14.18 21.96
C LEU A 141 -6.34 -15.56 21.70
N ASN A 142 -6.21 -16.09 20.49
CA ASN A 142 -6.73 -17.43 20.13
C ASN A 142 -6.09 -18.56 20.96
N LYS A 143 -4.88 -18.36 21.50
CA LYS A 143 -4.25 -19.31 22.43
C LYS A 143 -4.89 -19.31 23.82
N LYS A 144 -5.63 -18.26 24.17
CA LYS A 144 -6.14 -17.98 25.52
C LYS A 144 -7.67 -17.91 25.60
N GLY A 145 -8.36 -17.85 24.45
CA GLY A 145 -9.80 -17.72 24.40
C GLY A 145 -10.31 -17.43 23.00
N LYS A 146 -11.56 -16.98 22.92
CA LYS A 146 -12.25 -16.65 21.68
C LYS A 146 -12.39 -15.13 21.53
N ILE A 147 -12.12 -14.62 20.33
CA ILE A 147 -12.34 -13.22 19.98
C ILE A 147 -13.84 -13.02 19.75
N MET A 148 -14.44 -12.12 20.54
CA MET A 148 -15.87 -11.79 20.45
C MET A 148 -16.14 -10.56 19.57
N SER A 149 -15.18 -9.64 19.48
CA SER A 149 -15.24 -8.46 18.63
C SER A 149 -13.84 -8.06 18.16
N PHE A 150 -13.77 -7.47 16.98
CA PHE A 150 -12.58 -6.85 16.44
C PHE A 150 -12.98 -5.53 15.78
N GLU A 151 -12.37 -4.45 16.23
CA GLU A 151 -12.52 -3.13 15.62
C GLU A 151 -11.13 -2.55 15.38
N SER A 152 -10.90 -2.05 14.17
CA SER A 152 -9.66 -1.38 13.78
C SER A 152 -9.97 -0.05 13.14
N TYR A 153 -9.29 0.99 13.60
CA TYR A 153 -9.37 2.34 13.05
C TYR A 153 -7.97 2.82 12.69
N THR A 154 -7.85 3.46 11.54
CA THR A 154 -6.61 4.05 11.04
C THR A 154 -6.89 5.41 10.43
N GLY A 155 -5.86 6.25 10.35
CA GLY A 155 -5.99 7.60 9.82
C GLY A 155 -4.66 8.32 9.66
N GLY A 156 -4.42 8.84 8.46
CA GLY A 156 -3.32 9.77 8.20
C GLY A 156 -3.75 11.21 8.45
N LEU A 157 -3.71 11.64 9.72
CA LEU A 157 -4.17 12.97 10.12
C LEU A 157 -3.00 13.95 10.30
N MET A 158 -3.25 15.23 10.02
CA MET A 158 -2.30 16.30 10.30
C MET A 158 -2.58 16.94 11.67
N LYS A 159 -1.59 17.64 12.21
CA LYS A 159 -1.81 18.52 13.37
C LYS A 159 -2.90 19.53 13.01
N LYS A 160 -3.82 19.78 13.96
CA LYS A 160 -4.92 20.72 13.80
C LYS A 160 -4.40 22.09 13.37
N ASP A 161 -5.06 22.66 12.36
CA ASP A 161 -4.78 23.96 11.77
C ASP A 161 -6.10 24.73 11.71
N ASP A 162 -6.30 25.68 12.64
CA ASP A 162 -7.57 26.40 12.79
C ASP A 162 -7.90 27.31 11.58
N LYS A 163 -6.95 27.52 10.66
CA LYS A 163 -7.15 28.25 9.40
C LYS A 163 -7.62 27.36 8.26
N ASN A 164 -7.62 26.04 8.44
CA ASN A 164 -8.07 25.08 7.44
C ASN A 164 -9.47 24.58 7.78
N PRO A 165 -10.53 25.00 7.04
CA PRO A 165 -11.91 24.63 7.37
C PRO A 165 -12.16 23.12 7.28
N TRP A 166 -11.31 22.37 6.57
CA TRP A 166 -11.48 20.92 6.42
C TRP A 166 -10.76 20.13 7.51
N GLY A 167 -9.86 20.76 8.27
CA GLY A 167 -9.02 20.05 9.24
C GLY A 167 -8.14 18.93 8.63
N TYR A 168 -8.03 18.86 7.31
CA TYR A 168 -7.35 17.80 6.56
C TYR A 168 -6.47 18.39 5.45
N LYS A 169 -5.32 17.74 5.16
CA LYS A 169 -4.48 18.08 4.01
C LYS A 169 -4.09 16.77 3.30
N PHE A 170 -4.07 16.80 1.97
CA PHE A 170 -3.72 15.62 1.18
C PHE A 170 -2.23 15.28 1.34
N THR A 171 -1.96 14.10 1.90
CA THR A 171 -0.60 13.56 2.05
C THR A 171 -0.30 12.43 1.06
N TRP A 172 -1.33 11.98 0.33
CA TRP A 172 -1.32 10.91 -0.67
C TRP A 172 -2.34 11.25 -1.77
N ASN A 173 -2.64 10.31 -2.67
CA ASN A 173 -3.52 10.55 -3.82
C ASN A 173 -4.90 11.13 -3.40
N PRO A 174 -5.23 12.39 -3.73
CA PRO A 174 -6.47 13.03 -3.30
C PRO A 174 -7.73 12.33 -3.77
N MET A 175 -7.69 11.71 -4.96
CA MET A 175 -8.84 11.03 -5.53
C MET A 175 -9.27 9.85 -4.65
N ASN A 176 -8.33 9.17 -4.01
CA ASN A 176 -8.64 8.05 -3.13
C ASN A 176 -9.29 8.53 -1.82
N VAL A 177 -8.95 9.72 -1.33
CA VAL A 177 -9.63 10.35 -0.17
C VAL A 177 -11.06 10.74 -0.54
N ILE A 178 -11.25 11.39 -1.71
CA ILE A 178 -12.57 11.84 -2.17
C ILE A 178 -13.50 10.64 -2.41
N LYS A 179 -12.96 9.55 -2.94
CA LYS A 179 -13.70 8.31 -3.20
C LYS A 179 -13.85 7.42 -1.96
N ALA A 180 -13.29 7.80 -0.82
CA ALA A 180 -13.44 7.04 0.42
C ALA A 180 -14.94 6.99 0.79
N GLY A 181 -15.46 5.78 1.01
CA GLY A 181 -16.87 5.57 1.34
C GLY A 181 -17.83 5.41 0.16
N LEU A 182 -17.42 5.61 -1.10
CA LEU A 182 -18.32 5.43 -2.27
C LEU A 182 -19.00 4.05 -2.33
N GLU A 183 -18.34 3.02 -1.81
CA GLU A 183 -18.86 1.65 -1.77
C GLU A 183 -19.82 1.40 -0.59
N GLY A 184 -20.12 2.43 0.21
CA GLY A 184 -20.81 2.28 1.49
C GLY A 184 -19.92 1.63 2.55
N ALA A 185 -20.57 0.99 3.53
CA ALA A 185 -19.89 0.14 4.49
C ALA A 185 -20.69 -1.12 4.87
N ASN A 186 -20.00 -2.24 5.04
CA ASN A 186 -20.54 -3.51 5.52
C ASN A 186 -19.69 -4.02 6.68
N TYR A 187 -20.31 -4.32 7.83
CA TYR A 187 -19.61 -4.87 8.98
C TYR A 187 -20.55 -5.64 9.91
N LEU A 188 -19.99 -6.39 10.86
CA LEU A 188 -20.75 -7.07 11.91
C LEU A 188 -20.81 -6.22 13.17
N LYS A 189 -21.99 -6.13 13.78
CA LYS A 189 -22.18 -5.53 15.11
C LYS A 189 -23.07 -6.44 15.94
N ASN A 190 -22.55 -6.97 17.04
CA ASN A 190 -23.26 -7.88 17.94
C ASN A 190 -23.85 -9.13 17.25
N GLY A 191 -23.23 -9.58 16.16
CA GLY A 191 -23.70 -10.72 15.36
C GLY A 191 -24.61 -10.34 14.19
N ASP A 192 -25.11 -9.10 14.15
CA ASP A 192 -25.95 -8.61 13.05
C ASP A 192 -25.10 -8.03 11.92
N LEU A 193 -25.55 -8.30 10.69
CA LEU A 193 -25.00 -7.69 9.49
C LEU A 193 -25.50 -6.26 9.35
N ILE A 194 -24.58 -5.30 9.39
CA ILE A 194 -24.87 -3.89 9.17
C ILE A 194 -24.41 -3.50 7.77
N ASN A 195 -25.34 -2.96 6.97
CA ASN A 195 -25.07 -2.35 5.67
C ASN A 195 -25.41 -0.86 5.74
N ILE A 196 -24.46 -0.01 5.37
CA ILE A 196 -24.60 1.44 5.34
C ILE A 196 -24.38 1.90 3.89
N PRO A 197 -25.38 2.52 3.25
CA PRO A 197 -25.20 3.09 1.92
C PRO A 197 -24.33 4.35 1.98
N TYR A 198 -23.71 4.71 0.85
CA TYR A 198 -22.76 5.84 0.75
C TYR A 198 -23.26 7.13 1.40
N GLU A 199 -24.53 7.49 1.18
CA GLU A 199 -25.16 8.73 1.67
C GLU A 199 -25.18 8.82 3.21
N LYS A 200 -25.01 7.68 3.89
CA LYS A 200 -25.05 7.56 5.35
C LYS A 200 -23.70 7.24 5.98
N VAL A 201 -22.64 6.98 5.20
CA VAL A 201 -21.31 6.62 5.74
C VAL A 201 -20.78 7.69 6.68
N PHE A 202 -21.05 8.96 6.36
CA PHE A 202 -20.57 10.11 7.13
C PHE A 202 -21.61 10.71 8.08
N SER A 203 -22.80 10.12 8.20
CA SER A 203 -23.88 10.68 9.03
C SER A 203 -23.79 10.32 10.50
N ASP A 204 -23.14 9.20 10.85
CA ASP A 204 -22.99 8.73 12.23
C ASP A 204 -21.52 8.38 12.52
N LEU A 205 -20.77 9.40 12.94
CA LEU A 205 -19.35 9.27 13.21
C LEU A 205 -19.11 8.79 14.65
N LYS A 206 -18.33 7.71 14.80
CA LYS A 206 -17.92 7.20 16.10
C LYS A 206 -16.83 8.09 16.68
N LYS A 207 -17.01 8.52 17.94
CA LYS A 207 -15.93 9.18 18.70
C LYS A 207 -14.91 8.15 19.17
N ILE A 208 -13.66 8.36 18.80
CA ILE A 208 -12.52 7.52 19.16
C ILE A 208 -11.66 8.28 20.17
N HIS A 209 -11.61 7.80 21.41
CA HIS A 209 -10.83 8.41 22.47
C HIS A 209 -9.50 7.67 22.64
N LEU A 210 -8.39 8.29 22.21
CA LEU A 210 -7.05 7.74 22.43
C LEU A 210 -6.47 8.17 23.79
N SER A 211 -6.85 9.35 24.26
CA SER A 211 -6.51 9.85 25.60
C SER A 211 -7.52 10.92 26.04
N LYS A 212 -7.45 11.37 27.30
CA LYS A 212 -8.35 12.42 27.86
C LYS A 212 -8.39 13.70 27.01
N SER A 213 -7.35 14.00 26.25
CA SER A 213 -7.23 15.21 25.42
C SER A 213 -7.26 14.96 23.91
N LYS A 214 -7.43 13.70 23.47
CA LYS A 214 -7.39 13.33 22.06
C LYS A 214 -8.61 12.49 21.69
N THR A 215 -9.59 13.19 21.09
CA THR A 215 -10.79 12.60 20.51
C THR A 215 -10.72 12.77 19.00
N TYR A 216 -11.00 11.69 18.28
CA TYR A 216 -11.11 11.63 16.83
C TYR A 216 -12.50 11.16 16.43
N GLU A 217 -12.81 11.30 15.15
CA GLU A 217 -14.04 10.79 14.55
C GLU A 217 -13.67 9.70 13.54
N GLY A 218 -14.38 8.59 13.59
CA GLY A 218 -14.21 7.47 12.68
C GLY A 218 -15.53 7.08 12.03
N TYR A 219 -15.46 6.71 10.76
CA TYR A 219 -16.55 6.10 10.01
C TYR A 219 -16.13 4.68 9.58
N PRO A 220 -17.08 3.76 9.35
CA PRO A 220 -16.76 2.40 8.91
C PRO A 220 -16.23 2.39 7.46
N ASN A 221 -15.22 1.55 7.20
CA ASN A 221 -14.51 1.51 5.91
C ASN A 221 -14.97 0.32 5.06
N ARG A 222 -15.62 0.59 3.92
CA ARG A 222 -15.98 -0.41 2.88
C ARG A 222 -16.50 -1.72 3.50
N ASP A 223 -15.97 -2.87 3.10
CA ASP A 223 -16.43 -4.18 3.51
C ASP A 223 -15.45 -4.82 4.50
N SER A 224 -15.84 -4.87 5.78
CA SER A 224 -15.07 -5.50 6.86
C SER A 224 -15.35 -7.01 6.99
N LEU A 225 -16.11 -7.62 6.07
CA LEU A 225 -16.48 -9.04 6.12
C LEU A 225 -15.58 -9.93 5.24
N LYS A 226 -14.71 -9.32 4.43
CA LYS A 226 -13.84 -9.98 3.45
C LYS A 226 -12.41 -10.14 3.94
#